data_AF-A0A2V9LXQ9-F1
#
_entry.id   AF-A0A2V9LXQ9-F1
#
_cell.length_a   1.000
_cell.length_b   1.000
_cell.length_c   1.000
_cell.angle_alpha   90.00
_cell.angle_beta   90.00
_cell.angle_gamma   90.00
#
_symmetry.space_group_name_H-M   'P 1'
#
loop_
_entity.id
_entity.type
_entity.pdbx_description
1 polymer ?
#
loop_
_entity_poly.entity_id
_entity_poly.type
_entity_poly.pdbx_seq_one_letter_code
_entity_poly.pdbx_strand_id
1 'polypeptide(L)'
;MHQELRRTTRVLEISLRKPLWSLLFMFAVSGASLLLAAEISVVGIVSSFDTVKVGRWLLPLDPDDAQLQHRLWQVQKDRDPGESLRHLRLATELSPYSRLYWDDLATACEAMGDAPCAGRAIEQLLKLAPKAPFYHQLAAESYLRSHRLDDSVAEFRRLVELDPKYAPSVWVSLTSDVDPDPHNALTPDAIFQTVLADPIEPAVQVSYVDFLSARGDNDAAFRIWELINVKKLVATDVDPTGDPSTDGSTDGQSPSDPPQPPGPAAHRPSAIRLLTDNPSANGQSPIPFASVEPYLDRLIGLGRIEEAVTVWGDLERLGTVSKPSEIEKFAASWRDDNLVFNGDFEQFPMNAGFDWHWSGQLTYLAVDFSAPAAYHGARCLRIDFTVSRNQEYAPVYQIVPVLPNHAYRVEAYVRSEDITSDTGPSLRVSDTRQPGFLDAISDTTVGTTPWHAVRVYFSTGRNTNAVRLSLWRPLGRVFPTEITGSFWLDRVSLECLDR
;
A
#
# COMPACT_ATOMS: atom_id res chain seq x y z
N MET A 1 31.80 43.04 -58.58
CA MET A 1 32.71 42.57 -57.52
C MET A 1 32.17 41.25 -56.97
N HIS A 2 32.31 40.16 -57.72
CA HIS A 2 31.94 38.81 -57.30
C HIS A 2 32.88 37.84 -58.03
N GLN A 3 33.79 37.23 -57.30
CA GLN A 3 34.68 36.20 -57.83
C GLN A 3 34.38 34.91 -57.07
N GLU A 4 33.46 34.11 -57.61
CA GLU A 4 33.27 32.73 -57.18
C GLU A 4 34.50 31.91 -57.62
N LEU A 5 35.29 31.46 -56.66
CA LEU A 5 36.26 30.39 -56.86
C LEU A 5 35.53 29.04 -56.86
N ARG A 6 35.05 28.62 -58.03
CA ARG A 6 34.56 27.25 -58.26
C ARG A 6 35.71 26.25 -58.08
N ARG A 7 35.69 25.48 -56.99
CA ARG A 7 36.50 24.26 -56.84
C ARG A 7 36.03 23.24 -57.88
N THR A 8 36.84 23.01 -58.92
CA THR A 8 36.69 21.89 -59.84
C THR A 8 37.11 20.60 -59.15
N THR A 9 36.16 19.78 -58.70
CA THR A 9 36.43 18.38 -58.33
C THR A 9 36.77 17.60 -59.59
N ARG A 10 38.06 17.24 -59.76
CA ARG A 10 38.49 16.30 -60.80
C ARG A 10 37.99 14.91 -60.44
N VAL A 11 37.02 14.40 -61.19
CA VAL A 11 36.58 13.01 -61.10
C VAL A 11 37.50 12.16 -61.98
N LEU A 12 38.18 11.18 -61.38
CA LEU A 12 39.08 10.26 -62.07
C LEU A 12 38.32 8.97 -62.38
N GLU A 13 37.87 8.78 -63.63
CA GLU A 13 37.24 7.52 -64.06
C GLU A 13 38.32 6.50 -64.46
N ILE A 14 38.48 5.45 -63.65
CA ILE A 14 39.39 4.33 -63.92
C ILE A 14 38.57 3.16 -64.49
N SER A 15 38.88 2.73 -65.72
CA SER A 15 38.20 1.61 -66.37
C SER A 15 38.71 0.25 -65.88
N LEU A 16 37.84 -0.52 -65.20
CA LEU A 16 38.13 -1.87 -64.68
C LEU A 16 38.18 -2.97 -65.76
N ARG A 17 38.04 -2.64 -67.06
CA ARG A 17 38.09 -3.64 -68.16
C ARG A 17 39.48 -4.24 -68.40
N LYS A 18 40.55 -3.58 -67.92
CA LYS A 18 41.92 -4.09 -68.05
C LYS A 18 42.24 -5.02 -66.86
N PRO A 19 42.79 -6.22 -67.10
CA PRO A 19 43.02 -7.23 -66.05
C PRO A 19 43.89 -6.71 -64.91
N LEU A 20 44.88 -5.86 -65.21
CA LEU A 20 45.77 -5.26 -64.21
C LEU A 20 45.04 -4.33 -63.21
N TRP A 21 44.12 -3.50 -63.71
CA TRP A 21 43.35 -2.57 -62.89
C TRP A 21 42.24 -3.28 -62.10
N SER A 22 41.65 -4.32 -62.68
CA SER A 22 40.73 -5.21 -61.97
C SER A 22 41.42 -5.97 -60.83
N LEU A 23 42.64 -6.47 -61.04
CA LEU A 23 43.42 -7.13 -59.98
C LEU A 23 43.80 -6.16 -58.86
N LEU A 24 44.30 -4.97 -59.19
CA LEU A 24 44.63 -3.95 -58.20
C LEU A 24 43.41 -3.53 -57.38
N PHE A 25 42.24 -3.36 -58.02
CA PHE A 25 40.99 -3.08 -57.34
C PHE A 25 40.57 -4.22 -56.41
N MET A 26 40.63 -5.49 -56.87
CA MET A 26 40.33 -6.66 -56.04
C MET A 26 41.28 -6.80 -54.86
N PHE A 27 42.58 -6.54 -55.03
CA PHE A 27 43.53 -6.52 -53.91
C PHE A 27 43.23 -5.41 -52.92
N ALA A 28 42.86 -4.22 -53.40
CA ALA A 28 42.48 -3.10 -52.53
C ALA A 28 41.20 -3.42 -51.72
N VAL A 29 40.16 -3.95 -52.38
CA VAL A 29 38.90 -4.34 -51.73
C VAL A 29 39.11 -5.51 -50.77
N SER A 30 39.92 -6.51 -51.15
CA SER A 30 40.26 -7.65 -50.28
C SER A 30 41.07 -7.21 -49.07
N GLY A 31 42.06 -6.33 -49.27
CA GLY A 31 42.84 -5.74 -48.18
C GLY A 31 41.98 -4.94 -47.21
N ALA A 32 41.07 -4.10 -47.73
CA ALA A 32 40.12 -3.37 -46.90
C ALA A 32 39.14 -4.31 -46.16
N SER A 33 38.67 -5.36 -46.82
CA SER A 33 37.78 -6.38 -46.23
C SER A 33 38.48 -7.15 -45.10
N LEU A 34 39.77 -7.51 -45.29
CA LEU A 34 40.57 -8.19 -44.27
C LEU A 34 40.86 -7.30 -43.06
N LEU A 35 41.11 -6.01 -43.29
CA LEU A 35 41.25 -5.02 -42.21
C LEU A 35 39.98 -4.92 -41.37
N LEU A 36 38.82 -4.75 -42.01
CA LEU A 36 37.53 -4.70 -41.31
C LEU A 36 37.23 -6.01 -40.56
N ALA A 37 37.53 -7.17 -41.17
CA ALA A 37 37.38 -8.46 -40.50
C ALA A 37 38.30 -8.61 -39.28
N ALA A 38 39.52 -8.07 -39.35
CA ALA A 38 40.46 -8.05 -38.23
C ALA A 38 39.95 -7.13 -37.10
N GLU A 39 39.45 -5.94 -37.40
CA GLU A 39 38.85 -5.03 -36.41
C GLU A 39 37.64 -5.67 -35.70
N ILE A 40 36.71 -6.28 -36.45
CA ILE A 40 35.55 -6.99 -35.87
C ILE A 40 36.01 -8.15 -34.98
N SER A 41 37.05 -8.87 -35.40
CA SER A 41 37.62 -9.96 -34.61
C SER A 41 38.24 -9.46 -33.30
N VAL A 42 38.94 -8.31 -33.33
CA VAL A 42 39.50 -7.67 -32.13
C VAL A 42 38.40 -7.27 -31.16
N VAL A 43 37.33 -6.61 -31.62
CA VAL A 43 36.17 -6.26 -30.77
C VAL A 43 35.53 -7.50 -30.13
N GLY A 44 35.40 -8.59 -30.89
CA GLY A 44 34.92 -9.88 -30.37
C GLY A 44 35.82 -10.42 -29.25
N ILE A 45 37.14 -10.38 -29.41
CA ILE A 45 38.09 -10.82 -28.38
C ILE A 45 38.02 -9.88 -27.16
N VAL A 46 37.99 -8.55 -27.36
CA VAL A 46 37.85 -7.55 -26.28
C VAL A 46 36.62 -7.85 -25.42
N SER A 47 35.49 -8.21 -26.02
CA SER A 47 34.26 -8.50 -25.28
C SER A 47 34.29 -9.80 -24.46
N SER A 48 35.21 -10.72 -24.75
CA SER A 48 35.11 -12.11 -24.28
C SER A 48 36.35 -12.66 -23.58
N PHE A 49 37.50 -11.97 -23.62
CA PHE A 49 38.72 -12.48 -22.99
C PHE A 49 38.57 -12.64 -21.48
N ASP A 50 39.23 -13.63 -20.92
CA ASP A 50 39.16 -14.05 -19.52
C ASP A 50 40.54 -14.05 -18.82
N THR A 51 41.61 -13.71 -19.55
CA THR A 51 42.97 -13.68 -19.02
C THR A 51 43.66 -12.33 -19.19
N VAL A 52 44.40 -11.93 -18.15
CA VAL A 52 45.22 -10.70 -18.14
C VAL A 52 46.24 -10.70 -19.29
N LYS A 53 46.75 -11.88 -19.69
CA LYS A 53 47.71 -12.02 -20.78
C LYS A 53 47.12 -11.54 -22.12
N VAL A 54 45.89 -11.93 -22.43
CA VAL A 54 45.20 -11.51 -23.65
C VAL A 54 44.92 -10.01 -23.60
N GLY A 55 44.40 -9.50 -22.47
CA GLY A 55 44.15 -8.07 -22.31
C GLY A 55 45.41 -7.20 -22.48
N ARG A 56 46.57 -7.61 -21.92
CA ARG A 56 47.85 -6.89 -22.09
C ARG A 56 48.38 -6.93 -23.53
N TRP A 57 48.05 -7.97 -24.29
CA TRP A 57 48.40 -8.05 -25.70
C TRP A 57 47.52 -7.14 -26.57
N LEU A 58 46.25 -6.96 -26.18
CA LEU A 58 45.30 -6.07 -26.86
C LEU A 58 45.54 -4.59 -26.55
N LEU A 59 45.99 -4.27 -25.34
CA LEU A 59 46.14 -2.89 -24.86
C LEU A 59 46.95 -1.96 -25.80
N PRO A 60 48.06 -2.39 -26.44
CA PRO A 60 48.78 -1.55 -27.40
C PRO A 60 48.05 -1.31 -28.72
N LEU A 61 47.03 -2.11 -29.05
CA LEU A 61 46.27 -1.98 -30.30
C LEU A 61 45.28 -0.82 -30.23
N ASP A 62 44.59 -0.69 -29.11
CA ASP A 62 43.65 0.40 -28.85
C ASP A 62 43.59 0.74 -27.34
N PRO A 63 44.50 1.59 -26.84
CA PRO A 63 44.53 1.96 -25.42
C PRO A 63 43.34 2.84 -25.00
N ASP A 64 42.66 3.47 -25.95
CA ASP A 64 41.55 4.40 -25.71
C ASP A 64 40.17 3.70 -25.84
N ASP A 65 40.15 2.37 -25.99
CA ASP A 65 38.93 1.57 -25.93
C ASP A 65 38.46 1.37 -24.48
N ALA A 66 37.39 2.08 -24.12
CA ALA A 66 36.77 2.00 -22.81
C ALA A 66 36.30 0.58 -22.44
N GLN A 67 35.85 -0.22 -23.41
CA GLN A 67 35.40 -1.60 -23.18
C GLN A 67 36.58 -2.51 -22.86
N LEU A 68 37.71 -2.34 -23.55
CA LEU A 68 38.95 -3.05 -23.24
C LEU A 68 39.45 -2.72 -21.84
N GLN A 69 39.47 -1.44 -21.47
CA GLN A 69 39.85 -1.01 -20.11
C GLN A 69 38.93 -1.61 -19.05
N HIS A 70 37.62 -1.56 -19.26
CA HIS A 70 36.64 -2.16 -18.36
C HIS A 70 36.84 -3.67 -18.21
N ARG A 71 37.06 -4.40 -19.31
CA ARG A 71 37.30 -5.84 -19.27
C ARG A 71 38.63 -6.19 -18.60
N LEU A 72 39.67 -5.38 -18.79
CA LEU A 72 40.94 -5.51 -18.07
C LEU A 72 40.76 -5.40 -16.56
N TRP A 73 39.90 -4.49 -16.09
CA TRP A 73 39.50 -4.43 -14.69
C TRP A 73 38.77 -5.72 -14.26
N GLN A 74 37.75 -6.16 -14.98
CA GLN A 74 36.96 -7.36 -14.63
C GLN A 74 37.83 -8.61 -14.43
N VAL A 75 38.85 -8.79 -15.26
CA VAL A 75 39.76 -9.95 -15.20
C VAL A 75 40.84 -9.80 -14.12
N GLN A 76 41.11 -8.59 -13.64
CA GLN A 76 42.17 -8.30 -12.66
C GLN A 76 41.67 -7.99 -11.25
N LYS A 77 40.40 -7.64 -11.07
CA LYS A 77 39.83 -7.13 -9.81
C LYS A 77 40.13 -8.01 -8.58
N ASP A 78 40.18 -9.33 -8.75
CA ASP A 78 40.43 -10.27 -7.66
C ASP A 78 41.92 -10.51 -7.38
N ARG A 79 42.81 -10.16 -8.34
CA ARG A 79 44.26 -10.37 -8.23
C ARG A 79 45.01 -9.14 -7.74
N ASP A 80 44.64 -7.99 -8.29
CA ASP A 80 45.26 -6.71 -7.99
C ASP A 80 44.17 -5.62 -8.02
N PRO A 81 43.39 -5.47 -6.94
CA PRO A 81 42.27 -4.53 -6.89
C PRO A 81 42.73 -3.09 -7.12
N GLY A 82 43.90 -2.71 -6.61
CA GLY A 82 44.44 -1.35 -6.75
C GLY A 82 44.76 -0.97 -8.19
N GLU A 83 45.53 -1.80 -8.91
CA GLU A 83 45.85 -1.53 -10.32
C GLU A 83 44.62 -1.73 -11.22
N SER A 84 43.77 -2.72 -10.93
CA SER A 84 42.53 -2.91 -11.69
C SER A 84 41.65 -1.66 -11.69
N LEU A 85 41.61 -0.92 -10.57
CA LEU A 85 40.82 0.29 -10.44
C LEU A 85 41.28 1.41 -11.39
N ARG A 86 42.57 1.44 -11.75
CA ARG A 86 43.09 2.41 -12.72
C ARG A 86 42.48 2.18 -14.10
N HIS A 87 42.36 0.91 -14.50
CA HIS A 87 41.69 0.55 -15.76
C HIS A 87 40.21 0.97 -15.72
N LEU A 88 39.53 0.78 -14.60
CA LEU A 88 38.13 1.18 -14.47
C LEU A 88 37.91 2.70 -14.49
N ARG A 89 38.79 3.47 -13.83
CA ARG A 89 38.78 4.94 -13.89
C ARG A 89 39.04 5.46 -15.31
N LEU A 90 39.97 4.83 -16.03
CA LEU A 90 40.21 5.20 -17.43
C LEU A 90 38.98 4.87 -18.30
N ALA A 91 38.29 3.75 -18.05
CA ALA A 91 37.05 3.43 -18.76
C ALA A 91 35.95 4.49 -18.56
N THR A 92 35.84 5.08 -17.36
CA THR A 92 34.89 6.17 -17.11
C THR A 92 35.33 7.51 -17.72
N GLU A 93 36.63 7.78 -17.83
CA GLU A 93 37.17 8.94 -18.54
C GLU A 93 36.94 8.86 -20.05
N LEU A 94 37.16 7.68 -20.64
CA LEU A 94 36.97 7.42 -22.07
C LEU A 94 35.49 7.39 -22.47
N SER A 95 34.61 6.94 -21.57
CA SER A 95 33.16 6.88 -21.80
C SER A 95 32.36 7.45 -20.62
N PRO A 96 32.31 8.79 -20.49
CA PRO A 96 31.72 9.45 -19.32
C PRO A 96 30.20 9.32 -19.20
N TYR A 97 29.52 8.88 -20.26
CA TYR A 97 28.06 8.68 -20.26
C TYR A 97 27.66 7.21 -20.02
N SER A 98 28.64 6.30 -19.87
CA SER A 98 28.36 4.90 -19.59
C SER A 98 28.04 4.69 -18.12
N ARG A 99 26.74 4.54 -17.82
CA ARG A 99 26.28 4.21 -16.45
C ARG A 99 26.87 2.92 -15.91
N LEU A 100 27.11 1.93 -16.78
CA LEU A 100 27.72 0.65 -16.39
C LEU A 100 29.10 0.87 -15.75
N TYR A 101 29.95 1.69 -16.37
CA TYR A 101 31.31 1.89 -15.87
C TYR A 101 31.34 2.69 -14.57
N TRP A 102 30.44 3.66 -14.41
CA TRP A 102 30.29 4.39 -13.16
C TRP A 102 29.74 3.50 -12.02
N ASP A 103 28.82 2.58 -12.32
CA ASP A 103 28.24 1.63 -11.36
C ASP A 103 29.29 0.62 -10.87
N ASP A 104 30.06 0.04 -11.79
CA ASP A 104 31.19 -0.82 -11.45
C ASP A 104 32.26 -0.05 -10.66
N LEU A 105 32.52 1.22 -11.00
CA LEU A 105 33.49 2.05 -10.29
C LEU A 105 33.05 2.36 -8.85
N ALA A 106 31.76 2.68 -8.66
CA ALA A 106 31.19 2.88 -7.34
C ALA A 106 31.36 1.61 -6.49
N THR A 107 30.91 0.47 -7.00
CA THR A 107 30.98 -0.83 -6.33
C THR A 107 32.43 -1.22 -5.98
N ALA A 108 33.36 -1.06 -6.93
CA ALA A 108 34.77 -1.36 -6.69
C ALA A 108 35.37 -0.44 -5.61
N CYS A 109 35.05 0.86 -5.64
CA CYS A 109 35.55 1.81 -4.64
C CYS A 109 34.97 1.56 -3.25
N GLU A 110 33.70 1.17 -3.14
CA GLU A 110 33.11 0.72 -1.86
C GLU A 110 33.81 -0.53 -1.31
N ALA A 111 34.07 -1.53 -2.15
CA ALA A 111 34.73 -2.77 -1.72
C ALA A 111 36.16 -2.54 -1.17
N MET A 112 36.82 -1.44 -1.56
CA MET A 112 38.12 -1.03 -1.04
C MET A 112 38.03 -0.04 0.13
N GLY A 113 36.83 0.42 0.50
CA GLY A 113 36.64 1.46 1.51
C GLY A 113 37.06 2.87 1.07
N ASP A 114 37.23 3.12 -0.23
CA ASP A 114 37.53 4.46 -0.78
C ASP A 114 36.23 5.26 -0.94
N ALA A 115 35.72 5.78 0.18
CA ALA A 115 34.48 6.56 0.21
C ALA A 115 34.50 7.80 -0.71
N PRO A 116 35.59 8.59 -0.81
CA PRO A 116 35.67 9.70 -1.77
C PRO A 116 35.57 9.26 -3.23
N CYS A 117 36.13 8.10 -3.60
CA CYS A 117 35.95 7.57 -4.94
C CYS A 117 34.51 7.12 -5.19
N ALA A 118 33.94 6.31 -4.28
CA ALA A 118 32.58 5.81 -4.40
C ALA A 118 31.57 6.96 -4.52
N GLY A 119 31.69 7.97 -3.66
CA GLY A 119 30.82 9.16 -3.68
C GLY A 119 30.85 9.88 -5.03
N ARG A 120 32.04 10.10 -5.63
CA ARG A 120 32.14 10.73 -6.96
C ARG A 120 31.50 9.90 -8.06
N ALA A 121 31.65 8.57 -8.03
CA ALA A 121 31.04 7.69 -9.01
C ALA A 121 29.51 7.70 -8.90
N ILE A 122 28.99 7.63 -7.66
CA ILE A 122 27.56 7.71 -7.36
C ILE A 122 26.98 9.06 -7.80
N GLU A 123 27.66 10.18 -7.52
CA GLU A 123 27.22 11.51 -7.99
C GLU A 123 27.08 11.59 -9.51
N GLN A 124 27.97 10.91 -10.27
CA GLN A 124 27.83 10.83 -11.72
C GLN A 124 26.66 9.94 -12.15
N LEU A 125 26.41 8.82 -11.46
CA LEU A 125 25.24 7.97 -11.72
C LEU A 125 23.93 8.74 -11.52
N LEU A 126 23.81 9.50 -10.43
CA LEU A 126 22.64 10.34 -10.15
C LEU A 126 22.46 11.46 -11.19
N LYS A 127 23.55 12.01 -11.75
CA LYS A 127 23.48 12.97 -12.88
C LYS A 127 23.02 12.31 -14.18
N LEU A 128 23.50 11.10 -14.47
CA LEU A 128 23.18 10.37 -15.71
C LEU A 128 21.77 9.76 -15.69
N ALA A 129 21.27 9.36 -14.52
CA ALA A 129 19.98 8.71 -14.36
C ALA A 129 19.23 9.16 -13.08
N PRO A 130 18.81 10.44 -13.01
CA PRO A 130 18.16 11.05 -11.82
C PRO A 130 16.74 10.54 -11.52
N LYS A 131 16.25 9.59 -12.31
CA LYS A 131 14.91 8.98 -12.15
C LYS A 131 14.99 7.46 -12.02
N ALA A 132 16.19 6.89 -11.87
CA ALA A 132 16.35 5.45 -11.70
C ALA A 132 16.41 5.13 -10.20
N PRO A 133 15.37 4.48 -9.62
CA PRO A 133 15.31 4.16 -8.19
C PRO A 133 16.57 3.43 -7.69
N PHE A 134 17.10 2.51 -8.51
CA PHE A 134 18.29 1.74 -8.17
C PHE A 134 19.50 2.59 -7.75
N TYR A 135 19.77 3.72 -8.44
CA TYR A 135 20.93 4.55 -8.09
C TYR A 135 20.69 5.41 -6.85
N HIS A 136 19.44 5.80 -6.57
CA HIS A 136 19.09 6.44 -5.30
C HIS A 136 19.24 5.47 -4.12
N GLN A 137 18.86 4.20 -4.30
CA GLN A 137 19.11 3.16 -3.29
C GLN A 137 20.61 2.96 -3.06
N LEU A 138 21.40 2.80 -4.12
CA LEU A 138 22.86 2.65 -4.03
C LEU A 138 23.50 3.83 -3.30
N ALA A 139 23.11 5.07 -3.66
CA ALA A 139 23.60 6.28 -3.02
C ALA A 139 23.27 6.31 -1.52
N ALA A 140 22.00 6.06 -1.17
CA ALA A 140 21.53 6.07 0.20
C ALA A 140 22.28 5.06 1.09
N GLU A 141 22.44 3.82 0.62
CA GLU A 141 23.18 2.78 1.33
C GLU A 141 24.67 3.10 1.47
N SER A 142 25.29 3.64 0.42
CA SER A 142 26.69 4.07 0.45
C SER A 142 26.94 5.19 1.47
N TYR A 143 26.01 6.15 1.52
CA TYR A 143 26.06 7.25 2.47
C TYR A 143 25.83 6.78 3.92
N LEU A 144 24.94 5.80 4.16
CA LEU A 144 24.84 5.17 5.50
C LEU A 144 26.16 4.54 5.93
N ARG A 145 26.78 3.72 5.06
CA ARG A 145 28.07 3.06 5.35
C ARG A 145 29.20 4.06 5.61
N SER A 146 29.10 5.27 5.04
CA SER A 146 30.09 6.33 5.15
C SER A 146 29.78 7.34 6.27
N HIS A 147 28.83 7.05 7.17
CA HIS A 147 28.37 7.95 8.24
C HIS A 147 27.86 9.32 7.74
N ARG A 148 27.31 9.37 6.51
CA ARG A 148 26.70 10.56 5.91
C ARG A 148 25.18 10.45 5.96
N LEU A 149 24.64 10.52 7.18
CA LEU A 149 23.22 10.25 7.44
C LEU A 149 22.28 11.22 6.70
N ASP A 150 22.57 12.52 6.71
CA ASP A 150 21.74 13.54 6.05
C ASP A 150 21.62 13.31 4.54
N ASP A 151 22.74 12.99 3.88
CA ASP A 151 22.77 12.68 2.45
C ASP A 151 22.01 11.39 2.15
N SER A 152 22.15 10.38 3.01
CA SER A 152 21.42 9.13 2.88
C SER A 152 19.91 9.31 2.95
N VAL A 153 19.44 10.06 3.94
CA VAL A 153 18.02 10.36 4.14
C VAL A 153 17.43 11.11 2.94
N ALA A 154 18.18 12.05 2.35
CA ALA A 154 17.75 12.76 1.15
C ALA A 154 17.55 11.79 -0.04
N GLU A 155 18.46 10.84 -0.23
CA GLU A 155 18.38 9.85 -1.30
C GLU A 155 17.27 8.80 -1.05
N PHE A 156 17.06 8.38 0.20
CA PHE A 156 15.93 7.53 0.56
C PHE A 156 14.58 8.20 0.37
N ARG A 157 14.46 9.48 0.73
CA ARG A 157 13.27 10.28 0.41
C ARG A 157 13.01 10.25 -1.09
N ARG A 158 14.05 10.50 -1.89
CA ARG A 158 13.91 10.48 -3.35
C ARG A 158 13.53 9.11 -3.89
N LEU A 159 14.05 8.04 -3.28
CA LEU A 159 13.73 6.66 -3.64
C LEU A 159 12.24 6.36 -3.44
N VAL A 160 11.66 6.70 -2.28
CA VAL A 160 10.23 6.44 -2.00
C VAL A 160 9.30 7.34 -2.81
N GLU A 161 9.74 8.55 -3.17
CA GLU A 161 9.02 9.43 -4.11
C GLU A 161 8.96 8.85 -5.53
N LEU A 162 10.05 8.21 -5.98
CA LEU A 162 10.14 7.63 -7.32
C LEU A 162 9.36 6.31 -7.41
N ASP A 163 9.45 5.47 -6.38
CA ASP A 163 8.81 4.17 -6.33
C ASP A 163 8.50 3.73 -4.89
N PRO A 164 7.23 3.86 -4.46
CA PRO A 164 6.76 3.46 -3.13
C PRO A 164 7.11 2.02 -2.71
N LYS A 165 7.36 1.10 -3.65
CA LYS A 165 7.65 -0.31 -3.32
C LYS A 165 8.92 -0.49 -2.50
N TYR A 166 9.82 0.50 -2.52
CA TYR A 166 11.07 0.46 -1.76
C TYR A 166 10.88 0.85 -0.29
N ALA A 167 9.75 1.45 0.09
CA ALA A 167 9.51 1.94 1.45
C ALA A 167 9.84 0.91 2.55
N PRO A 168 9.41 -0.37 2.48
CA PRO A 168 9.79 -1.37 3.49
C PRO A 168 11.29 -1.55 3.66
N SER A 169 12.06 -1.55 2.57
CA SER A 169 13.53 -1.65 2.63
C SER A 169 14.17 -0.39 3.24
N VAL A 170 13.63 0.79 2.94
CA VAL A 170 14.09 2.06 3.52
C VAL A 170 13.88 2.07 5.04
N TRP A 171 12.74 1.60 5.52
CA TRP A 171 12.46 1.53 6.96
C TRP A 171 13.45 0.61 7.67
N VAL A 172 13.76 -0.55 7.10
CA VAL A 172 14.77 -1.47 7.64
C VAL A 172 16.14 -0.79 7.70
N SER A 173 16.59 -0.14 6.63
CA SER A 173 17.90 0.52 6.58
C SER A 173 18.03 1.68 7.58
N LEU A 174 17.00 2.53 7.71
CA LEU A 174 17.04 3.69 8.59
C LEU A 174 16.83 3.37 10.07
N THR A 175 16.19 2.24 10.38
CA THR A 175 15.97 1.77 11.76
C THR A 175 16.89 0.63 12.18
N SER A 176 17.88 0.31 11.35
CA SER A 176 18.98 -0.58 11.73
C SER A 176 20.06 0.19 12.47
N ASP A 177 20.67 -0.42 13.49
CA ASP A 177 21.76 0.14 14.29
C ASP A 177 23.09 0.18 13.49
N VAL A 178 23.07 0.82 12.32
CA VAL A 178 24.20 0.89 11.39
C VAL A 178 25.29 1.81 11.91
N ASP A 179 24.93 2.84 12.68
CA ASP A 179 25.89 3.70 13.34
C ASP A 179 26.18 3.21 14.77
N PRO A 180 27.44 2.91 15.12
CA PRO A 180 27.81 2.55 16.49
C PRO A 180 27.63 3.70 17.49
N ASP A 181 27.48 4.94 17.03
CA ASP A 181 27.10 6.06 17.87
C ASP A 181 25.56 6.12 18.03
N PRO A 182 25.01 5.83 19.23
CA PRO A 182 23.58 5.89 19.48
C PRO A 182 22.99 7.30 19.32
N HIS A 183 23.80 8.35 19.31
CA HIS A 183 23.34 9.72 19.04
C HIS A 183 23.00 9.97 17.56
N ASN A 184 23.49 9.12 16.65
CA ASN A 184 23.18 9.20 15.23
C ASN A 184 22.00 8.31 14.81
N ALA A 185 21.47 7.50 15.73
CA ALA A 185 20.29 6.69 15.46
C ALA A 185 19.06 7.60 15.25
N LEU A 186 18.40 7.46 14.11
CA LEU A 186 17.17 8.21 13.84
C LEU A 186 16.04 7.64 14.68
N THR A 187 15.35 8.53 15.41
CA THR A 187 14.10 8.17 16.05
C THR A 187 12.99 7.97 15.02
N PRO A 188 11.93 7.21 15.34
CA PRO A 188 10.83 7.04 14.40
C PRO A 188 10.21 8.35 13.94
N ASP A 189 10.06 9.29 14.88
CA ASP A 189 9.59 10.65 14.65
C ASP A 189 10.52 11.41 13.68
N ALA A 190 11.84 11.27 13.82
CA ALA A 190 12.80 11.89 12.91
C ALA A 190 12.74 11.29 11.49
N ILE A 191 12.58 9.98 11.34
CA ILE A 191 12.40 9.33 10.03
C ILE A 191 11.13 9.86 9.36
N PHE A 192 10.03 9.97 10.11
CA PHE A 192 8.79 10.52 9.57
C PHE A 192 8.99 11.97 9.08
N GLN A 193 9.60 12.83 9.89
CA GLN A 193 9.80 14.24 9.52
C GLN A 193 10.80 14.44 8.37
N THR A 194 11.78 13.55 8.23
CA THR A 194 12.86 13.71 7.24
C THR A 194 12.67 12.88 5.98
N VAL A 195 11.87 11.81 5.98
CA VAL A 195 11.62 10.99 4.77
C VAL A 195 10.19 11.11 4.29
N LEU A 196 9.24 11.22 5.22
CA LEU A 196 7.80 11.10 4.94
C LEU A 196 7.03 12.42 4.99
N ALA A 197 7.69 13.52 5.35
CA ALA A 197 7.08 14.84 5.32
C ALA A 197 6.64 15.21 3.89
N ASP A 198 5.51 15.92 3.78
CA ASP A 198 4.82 16.28 2.54
C ASP A 198 5.78 16.66 1.37
N PRO A 199 5.54 16.20 0.13
CA PRO A 199 4.31 15.60 -0.41
C PRO A 199 4.42 14.08 -0.70
N ILE A 200 4.66 13.25 0.33
CA ILE A 200 4.62 11.78 0.19
C ILE A 200 3.17 11.26 0.25
N GLU A 201 2.89 10.21 -0.53
CA GLU A 201 1.56 9.58 -0.56
C GLU A 201 1.17 9.00 0.83
N PRO A 202 -0.07 9.21 1.30
CA PRO A 202 -0.52 8.71 2.60
C PRO A 202 -0.34 7.19 2.79
N ALA A 203 -0.50 6.39 1.74
CA ALA A 203 -0.28 4.94 1.80
C ALA A 203 1.17 4.57 2.19
N VAL A 204 2.15 5.36 1.76
CA VAL A 204 3.57 5.16 2.12
C VAL A 204 3.80 5.53 3.58
N GLN A 205 3.15 6.60 4.05
CA GLN A 205 3.21 6.99 5.47
C GLN A 205 2.62 5.90 6.38
N VAL A 206 1.48 5.32 5.99
CA VAL A 206 0.85 4.19 6.70
C VAL A 206 1.75 2.95 6.68
N SER A 207 2.47 2.68 5.58
CA SER A 207 3.42 1.56 5.54
C SER A 207 4.51 1.65 6.61
N TYR A 208 4.85 2.87 7.04
CA TYR A 208 5.80 3.09 8.13
C TYR A 208 5.18 2.83 9.50
N VAL A 209 3.91 3.18 9.69
CA VAL A 209 3.13 2.82 10.89
C VAL A 209 3.05 1.30 11.03
N ASP A 210 2.71 0.59 9.94
CA ASP A 210 2.69 -0.88 9.90
C ASP A 210 4.05 -1.47 10.26
N PHE A 211 5.14 -0.93 9.71
CA PHE A 211 6.50 -1.37 9.99
C PHE A 211 6.85 -1.25 11.48
N LEU A 212 6.58 -0.09 12.10
CA LEU A 212 6.81 0.14 13.52
C LEU A 212 5.96 -0.80 14.38
N SER A 213 4.68 -0.94 14.03
CA SER A 213 3.77 -1.81 14.75
C SER A 213 4.25 -3.26 14.68
N ALA A 214 4.64 -3.76 13.50
CA ALA A 214 5.15 -5.12 13.30
C ALA A 214 6.40 -5.42 14.16
N ARG A 215 7.30 -4.45 14.35
CA ARG A 215 8.47 -4.57 15.23
C ARG A 215 8.13 -4.57 16.72
N GLY A 216 6.91 -4.19 17.10
CA GLY A 216 6.46 -4.10 18.49
C GLY A 216 6.46 -2.68 19.05
N ASP A 217 6.92 -1.69 18.29
CA ASP A 217 6.99 -0.28 18.67
C ASP A 217 5.63 0.40 18.48
N ASN A 218 4.58 -0.18 19.06
CA ASN A 218 3.21 0.24 18.83
C ASN A 218 2.95 1.68 19.36
N ASP A 219 3.66 2.12 20.39
CA ASP A 219 3.59 3.50 20.89
C ASP A 219 4.12 4.50 19.85
N ALA A 220 5.21 4.16 19.17
CA ALA A 220 5.74 4.97 18.08
C ALA A 220 4.79 4.94 16.88
N ALA A 221 4.29 3.75 16.51
CA ALA A 221 3.32 3.59 15.43
C ALA A 221 2.09 4.51 15.63
N PHE A 222 1.54 4.56 16.85
CA PHE A 222 0.39 5.42 17.15
C PHE A 222 0.72 6.91 17.08
N ARG A 223 1.87 7.34 17.64
CA ARG A 223 2.31 8.74 17.47
C ARG A 223 2.48 9.13 16.01
N ILE A 224 3.07 8.25 15.19
CA ILE A 224 3.23 8.50 13.76
C ILE A 224 1.86 8.56 13.06
N TRP A 225 0.92 7.68 13.41
CA TRP A 225 -0.46 7.75 12.90
C TRP A 225 -1.09 9.13 13.18
N GLU A 226 -0.95 9.66 14.39
CA GLU A 226 -1.43 11.01 14.72
C GLU A 226 -0.78 12.08 13.85
N LEU A 227 0.52 11.96 13.53
CA LEU A 227 1.22 12.92 12.67
C LEU A 227 0.75 12.91 11.21
N ILE A 228 0.31 11.76 10.69
CA ILE A 228 -0.30 11.65 9.35
C ILE A 228 -1.57 12.52 9.27
N ASN A 229 -2.28 12.65 10.39
CA ASN A 229 -3.64 13.17 10.45
C ASN A 229 -3.74 14.66 10.84
N VAL A 230 -2.75 15.21 11.57
CA VAL A 230 -2.82 16.57 12.17
C VAL A 230 -2.86 17.72 11.13
N LYS A 231 -2.51 17.51 9.86
CA LYS A 231 -2.45 18.62 8.89
C LYS A 231 -3.71 18.87 8.05
N LYS A 232 -4.66 17.93 7.96
CA LYS A 232 -5.74 18.04 6.95
C LYS A 232 -7.04 18.66 7.46
N LEU A 233 -7.25 18.74 8.78
CA LEU A 233 -8.51 19.20 9.39
C LEU A 233 -8.52 20.68 9.80
N VAL A 234 -7.37 21.37 9.80
CA VAL A 234 -7.30 22.80 10.19
C VAL A 234 -7.48 23.74 9.00
N ALA A 235 -7.36 23.26 7.76
CA ALA A 235 -7.31 24.12 6.58
C ALA A 235 -8.67 24.40 5.90
N THR A 236 -9.79 23.83 6.36
CA THR A 236 -11.09 23.99 5.67
C THR A 236 -12.13 24.87 6.38
N ASP A 237 -11.89 25.33 7.61
CA ASP A 237 -12.87 26.13 8.35
C ASP A 237 -12.31 27.48 8.85
N VAL A 238 -11.70 28.28 7.98
CA VAL A 238 -11.54 29.73 8.21
C VAL A 238 -11.53 30.49 6.87
N ASP A 239 -12.70 30.87 6.35
CA ASP A 239 -12.82 32.09 5.54
C ASP A 239 -13.57 33.14 6.37
N PRO A 240 -12.88 34.16 6.93
CA PRO A 240 -13.51 35.21 7.67
C PRO A 240 -13.55 36.50 6.83
N THR A 241 -13.97 36.46 5.56
CA THR A 241 -14.23 37.69 4.79
C THR A 241 -15.36 37.53 3.75
N GLY A 242 -16.58 37.30 4.22
CA GLY A 242 -17.79 37.52 3.43
C GLY A 242 -18.37 38.91 3.67
N ASP A 243 -17.89 39.91 2.94
CA ASP A 243 -18.47 41.26 2.92
C ASP A 243 -19.78 41.26 2.10
N PRO A 244 -20.89 41.85 2.58
CA PRO A 244 -22.16 41.85 1.85
C PRO A 244 -22.36 43.17 1.08
N SER A 245 -22.23 43.13 -0.24
CA SER A 245 -22.79 44.12 -1.18
C SER A 245 -22.78 43.49 -2.58
N THR A 246 -23.85 43.48 -3.39
CA THR A 246 -24.72 44.60 -3.78
C THR A 246 -26.01 44.06 -4.41
N ASP A 247 -27.11 44.78 -4.16
CA ASP A 247 -28.36 44.77 -4.92
C ASP A 247 -28.16 45.12 -6.41
N GLY A 248 -29.00 44.53 -7.27
CA GLY A 248 -29.10 44.87 -8.69
C GLY A 248 -30.26 44.16 -9.37
N SER A 249 -31.36 44.88 -9.52
CA SER A 249 -32.71 44.45 -9.88
C SER A 249 -32.99 44.30 -11.40
N THR A 250 -33.93 43.39 -11.69
CA THR A 250 -35.09 43.48 -12.62
C THR A 250 -34.98 43.42 -14.15
N ASP A 251 -35.75 42.45 -14.66
CA ASP A 251 -36.75 42.48 -15.76
C ASP A 251 -36.37 42.15 -17.21
N GLY A 252 -37.13 41.19 -17.74
CA GLY A 252 -37.25 40.84 -19.17
C GLY A 252 -38.12 39.59 -19.38
N GLN A 253 -39.37 39.76 -19.81
CA GLN A 253 -40.46 38.78 -19.76
C GLN A 253 -40.85 38.23 -21.15
N SER A 254 -41.17 36.92 -21.20
CA SER A 254 -42.13 36.19 -22.09
C SER A 254 -41.76 35.79 -23.55
N PRO A 255 -42.49 34.84 -24.20
CA PRO A 255 -43.29 33.69 -23.68
C PRO A 255 -43.24 32.36 -24.52
N SER A 256 -43.95 31.33 -24.02
CA SER A 256 -44.70 30.23 -24.70
C SER A 256 -44.00 29.01 -25.32
N ASP A 257 -44.23 27.81 -24.74
CA ASP A 257 -44.92 26.67 -25.42
C ASP A 257 -45.31 25.51 -24.45
N PRO A 258 -46.34 24.68 -24.76
CA PRO A 258 -47.03 23.76 -23.83
C PRO A 258 -46.46 22.32 -23.76
N PRO A 259 -46.89 21.46 -22.80
CA PRO A 259 -46.26 20.16 -22.54
C PRO A 259 -46.77 19.03 -23.44
N GLN A 260 -45.87 18.20 -23.97
CA GLN A 260 -46.20 16.94 -24.67
C GLN A 260 -46.17 15.70 -23.73
N PRO A 261 -47.01 14.67 -23.99
CA PRO A 261 -47.15 13.47 -23.16
C PRO A 261 -46.09 12.37 -23.46
N PRO A 262 -45.94 11.35 -22.60
CA PRO A 262 -44.86 10.37 -22.72
C PRO A 262 -45.18 9.26 -23.73
N GLY A 263 -44.24 8.97 -24.63
CA GLY A 263 -44.23 7.81 -25.53
C GLY A 263 -43.39 6.65 -24.99
N PRO A 264 -43.64 5.40 -25.45
CA PRO A 264 -43.31 4.18 -24.72
C PRO A 264 -41.85 3.74 -24.83
N ALA A 265 -41.42 3.05 -23.77
CA ALA A 265 -40.12 2.42 -23.61
C ALA A 265 -39.76 1.48 -24.76
N ALA A 266 -38.58 1.71 -25.36
CA ALA A 266 -37.89 0.74 -26.19
C ALA A 266 -36.55 0.39 -25.52
N HIS A 267 -36.45 -0.85 -25.06
CA HIS A 267 -35.23 -1.46 -24.54
C HIS A 267 -34.07 -1.34 -25.55
N ARG A 268 -32.96 -0.75 -25.10
CA ARG A 268 -31.62 -1.04 -25.60
C ARG A 268 -30.77 -1.54 -24.42
N PRO A 269 -29.95 -2.59 -24.59
CA PRO A 269 -29.15 -3.14 -23.53
C PRO A 269 -27.98 -2.19 -23.24
N SER A 270 -28.01 -1.54 -22.08
CA SER A 270 -26.87 -0.74 -21.61
C SER A 270 -25.80 -1.68 -21.07
N ALA A 271 -24.66 -1.67 -21.76
CA ALA A 271 -23.41 -2.21 -21.28
C ALA A 271 -22.95 -1.51 -19.98
N ILE A 272 -22.35 -2.31 -19.11
CA ILE A 272 -21.29 -2.00 -18.13
C ILE A 272 -21.19 -0.53 -17.70
N ARG A 273 -21.54 -0.26 -16.44
CA ARG A 273 -21.07 0.91 -15.69
C ARG A 273 -20.30 0.41 -14.47
N LEU A 274 -18.99 0.22 -14.66
CA LEU A 274 -18.03 0.20 -13.57
C LEU A 274 -18.16 1.55 -12.85
N LEU A 275 -18.51 1.52 -11.57
CA LEU A 275 -18.51 2.69 -10.70
C LEU A 275 -17.05 3.06 -10.41
N THR A 276 -16.49 3.90 -11.27
CA THR A 276 -15.26 4.64 -11.00
C THR A 276 -15.58 5.85 -10.14
N ASP A 277 -14.88 5.93 -9.02
CA ASP A 277 -14.22 7.13 -8.49
C ASP A 277 -15.06 8.38 -8.29
N ASN A 278 -15.36 8.67 -7.02
CA ASN A 278 -15.61 10.02 -6.56
C ASN A 278 -14.23 10.64 -6.26
N PRO A 279 -13.71 11.59 -7.07
CA PRO A 279 -12.41 12.19 -6.79
C PRO A 279 -12.57 13.16 -5.62
N SER A 280 -11.90 12.84 -4.51
CA SER A 280 -11.73 13.70 -3.35
C SER A 280 -11.30 15.11 -3.77
N ALA A 281 -11.95 16.14 -3.23
CA ALA A 281 -11.73 17.56 -3.53
C ALA A 281 -10.31 18.10 -3.18
N ASN A 282 -9.34 17.23 -2.85
CA ASN A 282 -8.02 17.59 -2.37
C ASN A 282 -6.85 16.87 -3.07
N GLY A 283 -7.05 16.27 -4.26
CA GLY A 283 -5.96 15.78 -5.11
C GLY A 283 -5.04 14.68 -4.53
N GLN A 284 -5.32 14.19 -3.32
CA GLN A 284 -4.65 13.05 -2.70
C GLN A 284 -5.59 11.84 -2.74
N SER A 285 -5.08 10.72 -3.25
CA SER A 285 -5.76 9.43 -3.19
C SER A 285 -6.14 9.11 -1.72
N PRO A 286 -7.37 8.64 -1.46
CA PRO A 286 -7.75 8.21 -0.12
C PRO A 286 -6.86 7.04 0.34
N ILE A 287 -6.58 6.98 1.65
CA ILE A 287 -5.83 5.87 2.24
C ILE A 287 -6.61 4.58 2.00
N PRO A 288 -6.04 3.57 1.30
CA PRO A 288 -6.73 2.28 1.12
C PRO A 288 -6.93 1.58 2.46
N PHE A 289 -8.12 1.04 2.71
CA PHE A 289 -8.39 0.31 3.96
C PHE A 289 -7.41 -0.86 4.18
N ALA A 290 -7.09 -1.59 3.11
CA ALA A 290 -6.18 -2.72 3.14
C ALA A 290 -4.75 -2.37 3.61
N SER A 291 -4.32 -1.11 3.51
CA SER A 291 -3.03 -0.68 4.08
C SER A 291 -3.09 -0.38 5.58
N VAL A 292 -4.28 -0.22 6.16
CA VAL A 292 -4.45 0.12 7.59
C VAL A 292 -4.94 -1.07 8.40
N GLU A 293 -5.63 -2.01 7.76
CA GLU A 293 -6.16 -3.24 8.37
C GLU A 293 -5.15 -3.97 9.28
N PRO A 294 -3.89 -4.23 8.88
CA PRO A 294 -2.94 -4.95 9.73
C PRO A 294 -2.61 -4.20 11.03
N TYR A 295 -2.46 -2.88 10.97
CA TYR A 295 -2.22 -2.05 12.13
C TYR A 295 -3.43 -2.01 13.06
N LEU A 296 -4.63 -1.82 12.49
CA LEU A 296 -5.87 -1.78 13.26
C LEU A 296 -6.13 -3.10 14.00
N ASP A 297 -6.01 -4.23 13.31
CA ASP A 297 -6.17 -5.57 13.90
C ASP A 297 -5.15 -5.81 15.02
N ARG A 298 -3.93 -5.30 14.86
CA ARG A 298 -2.90 -5.38 15.89
C ARG A 298 -3.25 -4.54 17.12
N LEU A 299 -3.76 -3.33 16.97
CA LEU A 299 -4.23 -2.52 18.10
C LEU A 299 -5.35 -3.22 18.86
N ILE A 300 -6.34 -3.77 18.14
CA ILE A 300 -7.44 -4.55 18.72
C ILE A 300 -6.92 -5.79 19.44
N GLY A 301 -6.03 -6.56 18.82
CA GLY A 301 -5.44 -7.77 19.38
C GLY A 301 -4.60 -7.52 20.65
N LEU A 302 -3.92 -6.37 20.74
CA LEU A 302 -3.21 -5.94 21.95
C LEU A 302 -4.14 -5.36 23.04
N GLY A 303 -5.40 -5.12 22.69
CA GLY A 303 -6.39 -4.47 23.54
C GLY A 303 -6.15 -2.97 23.75
N ARG A 304 -5.43 -2.33 22.83
CA ARG A 304 -5.26 -0.86 22.75
C ARG A 304 -6.48 -0.23 22.08
N ILE A 305 -7.65 -0.48 22.69
CA ILE A 305 -8.95 -0.19 22.08
C ILE A 305 -9.16 1.30 21.82
N GLU A 306 -8.73 2.18 22.73
CA GLU A 306 -8.89 3.63 22.58
C GLU A 306 -8.15 4.15 21.32
N GLU A 307 -6.96 3.61 21.06
CA GLU A 307 -6.18 3.95 19.88
C GLU A 307 -6.80 3.38 18.60
N ALA A 308 -7.26 2.13 18.65
CA ALA A 308 -7.99 1.52 17.53
C ALA A 308 -9.25 2.32 17.17
N VAL A 309 -10.00 2.80 18.18
CA VAL A 309 -11.16 3.69 18.00
C VAL A 309 -10.75 5.01 17.34
N THR A 310 -9.61 5.57 17.73
CA THR A 310 -9.08 6.79 17.12
C THR A 310 -8.76 6.56 15.64
N VAL A 311 -8.03 5.49 15.32
CA VAL A 311 -7.71 5.08 13.94
C VAL A 311 -8.97 4.85 13.12
N TRP A 312 -9.94 4.11 13.66
CA TRP A 312 -11.22 3.87 12.98
C TRP A 312 -11.98 5.17 12.69
N GLY A 313 -12.10 6.05 13.68
CA GLY A 313 -12.75 7.35 13.52
C GLY A 313 -12.04 8.25 12.50
N ASP A 314 -10.72 8.13 12.36
CA ASP A 314 -9.96 8.79 11.29
C ASP A 314 -10.32 8.24 9.91
N LEU A 315 -10.41 6.92 9.76
CA LEU A 315 -10.82 6.28 8.51
C LEU A 315 -12.26 6.67 8.10
N GLU A 316 -13.16 6.81 9.07
CA GLU A 316 -14.51 7.33 8.82
C GLU A 316 -14.49 8.78 8.35
N ARG A 317 -13.70 9.65 9.01
CA ARG A 317 -13.55 11.06 8.61
C ARG A 317 -12.96 11.22 7.22
N LEU A 318 -12.06 10.32 6.83
CA LEU A 318 -11.45 10.29 5.49
C LEU A 318 -12.37 9.67 4.42
N GLY A 319 -13.48 9.05 4.82
CA GLY A 319 -14.38 8.34 3.92
C GLY A 319 -13.85 6.99 3.42
N THR A 320 -12.74 6.49 4.00
CA THR A 320 -12.23 5.13 3.74
C THR A 320 -13.17 4.08 4.31
N VAL A 321 -13.71 4.34 5.50
CA VAL A 321 -14.81 3.58 6.11
C VAL A 321 -16.09 4.38 5.91
N SER A 322 -17.10 3.77 5.31
CA SER A 322 -18.41 4.41 5.16
C SER A 322 -19.12 4.40 6.50
N LYS A 323 -19.62 5.56 6.94
CA LYS A 323 -20.47 5.59 8.13
C LYS A 323 -21.77 4.81 7.86
N PRO A 324 -22.26 4.02 8.83
CA PRO A 324 -23.61 3.49 8.80
C PRO A 324 -24.64 4.62 8.63
N SER A 325 -25.87 4.28 8.21
CA SER A 325 -26.90 5.26 7.83
C SER A 325 -27.14 6.35 8.90
N GLU A 326 -27.73 7.50 8.52
CA GLU A 326 -28.06 8.64 9.42
C GLU A 326 -28.82 8.27 10.72
N ILE A 327 -29.40 7.07 10.78
CA ILE A 327 -30.13 6.52 11.93
C ILE A 327 -29.15 6.01 13.02
N GLU A 328 -27.93 5.62 12.64
CA GLU A 328 -26.89 5.07 13.51
C GLU A 328 -25.71 6.04 13.68
N LYS A 329 -25.96 7.35 13.87
CA LYS A 329 -24.86 8.32 14.09
C LYS A 329 -23.84 7.73 15.06
N PHE A 330 -22.67 7.38 14.52
CA PHE A 330 -21.48 7.00 15.25
C PHE A 330 -20.49 8.12 14.96
N ALA A 331 -20.22 8.95 15.95
CA ALA A 331 -19.27 10.03 15.83
C ALA A 331 -18.64 10.34 17.20
N ALA A 332 -17.48 9.70 17.44
CA ALA A 332 -16.34 10.26 18.17
C ALA A 332 -16.59 10.76 19.61
N SER A 333 -17.76 10.51 20.17
CA SER A 333 -18.10 10.79 21.55
C SER A 333 -18.87 9.58 22.05
N TRP A 334 -18.55 9.12 23.26
CA TRP A 334 -19.18 7.99 23.94
C TRP A 334 -20.65 8.24 24.32
N ARG A 335 -21.43 8.85 23.41
CA ARG A 335 -22.75 9.48 23.63
C ARG A 335 -23.78 9.18 22.55
N ASP A 336 -23.44 8.39 21.53
CA ASP A 336 -24.44 7.92 20.55
C ASP A 336 -25.29 6.78 21.13
N ASP A 337 -26.51 6.62 20.60
CA ASP A 337 -27.49 5.67 21.13
C ASP A 337 -27.14 4.20 20.84
N ASN A 338 -26.42 3.89 19.75
CA ASN A 338 -25.99 2.52 19.40
C ASN A 338 -24.46 2.41 19.24
N LEU A 339 -23.83 1.52 20.00
CA LEU A 339 -22.39 1.23 19.91
C LEU A 339 -22.03 0.14 18.89
N VAL A 340 -23.00 -0.57 18.33
CA VAL A 340 -22.79 -1.59 17.29
C VAL A 340 -22.66 -0.91 15.93
N PHE A 341 -21.57 -1.17 15.22
CA PHE A 341 -21.36 -0.65 13.87
C PHE A 341 -22.12 -1.51 12.85
N ASN A 342 -22.88 -0.90 11.93
CA ASN A 342 -23.63 -1.64 10.90
C ASN A 342 -24.55 -2.68 11.54
N GLY A 343 -25.31 -2.27 12.57
CA GLY A 343 -26.20 -3.15 13.34
C GLY A 343 -27.48 -3.51 12.58
N ASP A 344 -27.83 -2.72 11.57
CA ASP A 344 -28.95 -2.92 10.64
C ASP A 344 -28.58 -3.73 9.38
N PHE A 345 -27.30 -4.06 9.17
CA PHE A 345 -26.80 -4.83 8.03
C PHE A 345 -27.11 -4.21 6.64
N GLU A 346 -27.36 -2.90 6.57
CA GLU A 346 -27.61 -2.23 5.29
C GLU A 346 -26.33 -2.13 4.43
N GLN A 347 -25.16 -2.27 5.07
CA GLN A 347 -23.86 -2.33 4.41
C GLN A 347 -23.29 -3.74 4.46
N PHE A 348 -22.61 -4.16 3.39
CA PHE A 348 -21.91 -5.44 3.39
C PHE A 348 -20.70 -5.32 4.33
N PRO A 349 -20.54 -6.22 5.33
CA PRO A 349 -19.48 -6.06 6.31
C PRO A 349 -18.08 -6.16 5.73
N MET A 350 -17.16 -5.38 6.29
CA MET A 350 -15.75 -5.31 5.88
C MET A 350 -14.90 -6.50 6.33
N ASN A 351 -15.40 -7.32 7.26
CA ASN A 351 -14.65 -8.40 7.93
C ASN A 351 -13.41 -7.96 8.71
N ALA A 352 -13.39 -6.71 9.18
CA ALA A 352 -12.19 -6.11 9.75
C ALA A 352 -12.56 -5.01 10.76
N GLY A 353 -11.62 -4.69 11.65
CA GLY A 353 -11.78 -3.60 12.61
C GLY A 353 -12.99 -3.79 13.53
N PHE A 354 -13.83 -2.74 13.63
CA PHE A 354 -15.04 -2.74 14.47
C PHE A 354 -16.32 -3.10 13.71
N ASP A 355 -16.24 -3.49 12.43
CA ASP A 355 -17.37 -4.03 11.69
C ASP A 355 -17.57 -5.53 12.01
N TRP A 356 -18.59 -6.18 11.44
CA TRP A 356 -18.84 -7.60 11.62
C TRP A 356 -17.76 -8.46 10.97
N HIS A 357 -17.26 -9.41 11.76
CA HIS A 357 -16.32 -10.46 11.37
C HIS A 357 -17.07 -11.77 11.16
N TRP A 358 -16.62 -12.57 10.19
CA TRP A 358 -17.06 -13.95 9.99
C TRP A 358 -15.86 -14.86 9.72
N SER A 359 -15.97 -16.12 10.14
CA SER A 359 -14.93 -17.11 9.82
C SER A 359 -15.23 -17.79 8.48
N GLY A 360 -14.24 -17.96 7.62
CA GLY A 360 -14.39 -18.65 6.33
C GLY A 360 -14.52 -20.18 6.44
N GLN A 361 -14.40 -20.76 7.64
CA GLN A 361 -14.49 -22.20 7.90
C GLN A 361 -15.90 -22.66 8.32
N LEU A 362 -16.92 -22.14 7.65
CA LEU A 362 -18.30 -22.49 7.91
C LEU A 362 -18.78 -23.62 6.98
N THR A 363 -18.05 -24.74 6.96
CA THR A 363 -18.35 -25.90 6.06
C THR A 363 -19.79 -26.43 6.22
N TYR A 364 -20.46 -26.11 7.33
CA TYR A 364 -21.79 -26.60 7.69
C TYR A 364 -22.84 -25.49 7.83
N LEU A 365 -22.49 -24.23 7.52
CA LEU A 365 -23.38 -23.07 7.65
C LEU A 365 -23.30 -22.22 6.38
N ALA A 366 -24.44 -21.71 5.92
CA ALA A 366 -24.44 -20.59 4.97
C ALA A 366 -24.69 -19.30 5.73
N VAL A 367 -23.90 -18.26 5.48
CA VAL A 367 -24.05 -16.92 6.07
C VAL A 367 -24.31 -15.94 4.94
N ASP A 368 -25.42 -15.21 5.02
CA ASP A 368 -25.84 -14.22 4.05
C ASP A 368 -26.14 -12.89 4.76
N PHE A 369 -25.30 -11.88 4.54
CA PHE A 369 -25.49 -10.52 5.06
C PHE A 369 -26.44 -9.65 4.21
N SER A 370 -27.00 -10.22 3.14
CA SER A 370 -27.85 -9.50 2.19
C SER A 370 -29.25 -10.10 2.06
N ALA A 371 -29.65 -10.88 3.07
CA ALA A 371 -30.92 -11.58 3.03
C ALA A 371 -32.10 -10.59 3.01
N PRO A 372 -33.09 -10.79 2.12
CA PRO A 372 -34.26 -9.93 2.06
C PRO A 372 -35.22 -10.20 3.23
N ALA A 373 -36.27 -9.39 3.34
CA ALA A 373 -37.27 -9.46 4.41
C ALA A 373 -36.69 -9.18 5.81
N ALA A 374 -35.84 -8.16 5.86
CA ALA A 374 -35.34 -7.55 7.08
C ALA A 374 -36.49 -7.08 7.99
N TYR A 375 -36.22 -7.02 9.29
CA TYR A 375 -37.11 -6.39 10.26
C TYR A 375 -37.18 -4.87 10.01
N HIS A 376 -36.04 -4.27 9.68
CA HIS A 376 -35.89 -2.87 9.32
C HIS A 376 -34.92 -2.73 8.13
N GLY A 377 -35.11 -1.74 7.28
CA GLY A 377 -34.26 -1.55 6.10
C GLY A 377 -34.54 -2.57 4.97
N ALA A 378 -33.54 -2.79 4.12
CA ALA A 378 -33.63 -3.66 2.96
C ALA A 378 -32.96 -5.03 3.17
N ARG A 379 -32.03 -5.15 4.12
CA ARG A 379 -31.16 -6.32 4.30
C ARG A 379 -31.08 -6.73 5.76
N CYS A 380 -30.78 -8.00 5.99
CA CYS A 380 -30.51 -8.53 7.32
C CYS A 380 -29.50 -9.67 7.23
N LEU A 381 -28.97 -10.08 8.38
CA LEU A 381 -28.17 -11.29 8.48
C LEU A 381 -29.06 -12.53 8.49
N ARG A 382 -28.75 -13.51 7.65
CA ARG A 382 -29.33 -14.86 7.66
C ARG A 382 -28.24 -15.91 7.84
N ILE A 383 -28.56 -16.92 8.64
CA ILE A 383 -27.72 -18.11 8.82
C ILE A 383 -28.56 -19.37 8.58
N ASP A 384 -28.08 -20.22 7.68
CA ASP A 384 -28.69 -21.51 7.39
C ASP A 384 -27.83 -22.66 7.94
N PHE A 385 -28.46 -23.47 8.79
CA PHE A 385 -27.90 -24.72 9.31
C PHE A 385 -28.15 -25.85 8.29
N THR A 386 -27.31 -25.88 7.26
CA THR A 386 -27.50 -26.74 6.07
C THR A 386 -27.20 -28.20 6.32
N VAL A 387 -26.36 -28.50 7.32
CA VAL A 387 -25.96 -29.87 7.66
C VAL A 387 -26.31 -30.16 9.12
N SER A 388 -27.14 -31.18 9.33
CA SER A 388 -27.54 -31.65 10.66
C SER A 388 -26.32 -32.14 11.46
N ARG A 389 -25.88 -31.31 12.42
CA ARG A 389 -24.73 -31.56 13.31
C ARG A 389 -25.00 -30.96 14.67
N ASN A 390 -24.41 -31.58 15.70
CA ASN A 390 -24.29 -30.98 17.02
C ASN A 390 -22.88 -30.41 17.19
N GLN A 391 -22.70 -29.12 16.93
CA GLN A 391 -21.42 -28.40 17.09
C GLN A 391 -21.65 -27.04 17.72
N GLU A 392 -20.66 -26.54 18.46
CA GLU A 392 -20.67 -25.14 18.88
C GLU A 392 -20.39 -24.25 17.66
N TYR A 393 -21.22 -23.22 17.46
CA TYR A 393 -21.04 -22.26 16.38
C TYR A 393 -20.93 -20.84 16.93
N ALA A 394 -20.02 -20.05 16.35
CA ALA A 394 -19.92 -18.61 16.53
C ALA A 394 -19.65 -17.96 15.15
N PRO A 395 -20.62 -18.02 14.22
CA PRO A 395 -20.36 -17.75 12.81
C PRO A 395 -20.01 -16.30 12.52
N VAL A 396 -20.58 -15.38 13.29
CA VAL A 396 -20.35 -13.94 13.17
C VAL A 396 -20.11 -13.31 14.54
N TYR A 397 -19.30 -12.27 14.57
CA TYR A 397 -19.10 -11.45 15.75
C TYR A 397 -18.67 -10.04 15.40
N GLN A 398 -18.80 -9.12 16.35
CA GLN A 398 -18.23 -7.80 16.30
C GLN A 398 -17.49 -7.53 17.61
N ILE A 399 -16.37 -6.80 17.52
CA ILE A 399 -15.70 -6.25 18.70
C ILE A 399 -16.29 -4.86 18.94
N VAL A 400 -16.92 -4.66 20.09
CA VAL A 400 -17.60 -3.40 20.43
C VAL A 400 -16.85 -2.72 21.56
N PRO A 401 -16.28 -1.50 21.34
CA PRO A 401 -15.69 -0.69 22.40
C PRO A 401 -16.72 -0.36 23.49
N VAL A 402 -16.32 -0.48 24.76
CA VAL A 402 -17.17 -0.17 25.92
C VAL A 402 -16.36 0.52 27.02
N LEU A 403 -17.03 1.30 27.85
CA LEU A 403 -16.44 1.90 29.04
C LEU A 403 -16.36 0.87 30.20
N PRO A 404 -15.26 0.85 30.97
CA PRO A 404 -15.12 0.01 32.17
C PRO A 404 -16.06 0.41 33.32
N ASN A 405 -16.55 -0.57 34.09
CA ASN A 405 -17.49 -0.36 35.22
C ASN A 405 -18.82 0.30 34.84
N HIS A 406 -19.35 -0.01 33.66
CA HIS A 406 -20.66 0.44 33.20
C HIS A 406 -21.58 -0.75 32.91
N ALA A 407 -22.87 -0.55 33.09
CA ALA A 407 -23.94 -1.46 32.72
C ALA A 407 -24.44 -1.17 31.30
N TYR A 408 -24.69 -2.23 30.55
CA TYR A 408 -25.11 -2.18 29.15
C TYR A 408 -26.30 -3.09 28.89
N ARG A 409 -27.04 -2.75 27.83
CA ARG A 409 -28.07 -3.59 27.23
C ARG A 409 -27.75 -3.82 25.76
N VAL A 410 -27.75 -5.08 25.34
CA VAL A 410 -27.87 -5.46 23.94
C VAL A 410 -29.33 -5.74 23.64
N GLU A 411 -29.84 -5.21 22.54
CA GLU A 411 -31.15 -5.55 21.99
C GLU A 411 -31.01 -5.84 20.50
N ALA A 412 -31.64 -6.92 20.03
CA ALA A 412 -31.72 -7.23 18.60
C ALA A 412 -33.06 -7.88 18.27
N TYR A 413 -33.41 -7.85 16.99
CA TYR A 413 -34.58 -8.53 16.46
C TYR A 413 -34.16 -9.80 15.75
N VAL A 414 -34.83 -10.90 16.07
CA VAL A 414 -34.53 -12.23 15.56
C VAL A 414 -35.79 -12.93 15.08
N ARG A 415 -35.63 -13.79 14.09
CA ARG A 415 -36.67 -14.76 13.69
C ARG A 415 -36.02 -16.08 13.31
N SER A 416 -36.81 -17.14 13.31
CA SER A 416 -36.34 -18.48 12.97
C SER A 416 -37.35 -19.24 12.14
N GLU A 417 -36.85 -20.20 11.37
CA GLU A 417 -37.65 -21.15 10.60
C GLU A 417 -37.04 -22.54 10.78
N ASP A 418 -37.84 -23.47 11.28
CA ASP A 418 -37.54 -24.88 11.45
C ASP A 418 -36.23 -25.17 12.21
N ILE A 419 -35.91 -24.36 13.24
CA ILE A 419 -34.79 -24.66 14.14
C ILE A 419 -35.14 -25.89 14.98
N THR A 420 -34.54 -27.03 14.61
CA THR A 420 -34.91 -28.35 15.15
C THR A 420 -34.37 -28.65 16.53
N SER A 421 -33.23 -28.05 16.92
CA SER A 421 -32.58 -28.30 18.21
C SER A 421 -33.29 -27.57 19.35
N ASP A 422 -33.23 -28.14 20.55
CA ASP A 422 -33.63 -27.47 21.79
C ASP A 422 -32.64 -26.39 22.25
N THR A 423 -31.42 -26.39 21.68
CA THR A 423 -30.40 -25.37 21.81
C THR A 423 -30.24 -24.59 20.50
N GLY A 424 -31.00 -23.50 20.39
CA GLY A 424 -30.97 -22.61 19.22
C GLY A 424 -29.91 -21.50 19.31
N PRO A 425 -29.78 -20.68 18.26
CA PRO A 425 -28.91 -19.52 18.26
C PRO A 425 -29.34 -18.48 19.31
N SER A 426 -28.37 -17.80 19.91
CA SER A 426 -28.55 -16.70 20.85
C SER A 426 -27.46 -15.64 20.65
N LEU A 427 -27.70 -14.44 21.17
CA LEU A 427 -26.63 -13.44 21.28
C LEU A 427 -25.80 -13.74 22.52
N ARG A 428 -24.48 -13.62 22.37
CA ARG A 428 -23.51 -13.78 23.44
C ARG A 428 -22.58 -12.58 23.49
N VAL A 429 -22.44 -12.01 24.68
CA VAL A 429 -21.47 -10.96 24.99
C VAL A 429 -20.40 -11.57 25.88
N SER A 430 -19.15 -11.53 25.41
CA SER A 430 -18.00 -12.04 26.17
C SER A 430 -16.87 -11.03 26.25
N ASP A 431 -16.07 -11.09 27.32
CA ASP A 431 -14.84 -10.26 27.42
C ASP A 431 -13.81 -10.70 26.36
N THR A 432 -13.20 -9.74 25.68
CA THR A 432 -12.21 -9.99 24.61
C THR A 432 -10.85 -10.43 25.13
N ARG A 433 -10.51 -10.08 26.37
CA ARG A 433 -9.20 -10.34 27.00
C ARG A 433 -9.24 -11.48 28.01
N GLN A 434 -10.39 -11.71 28.64
CA GLN A 434 -10.57 -12.70 29.70
C GLN A 434 -11.78 -13.59 29.43
N PRO A 435 -11.64 -14.63 28.60
CA PRO A 435 -12.70 -15.60 28.36
C PRO A 435 -13.26 -16.14 29.68
N GLY A 436 -14.59 -16.03 29.87
CA GLY A 436 -15.30 -16.51 31.05
C GLY A 436 -15.44 -15.52 32.21
N PHE A 437 -14.84 -14.33 32.15
CA PHE A 437 -15.05 -13.29 33.18
C PHE A 437 -16.36 -12.52 32.98
N LEU A 438 -16.68 -12.24 31.72
CA LEU A 438 -17.97 -11.73 31.27
C LEU A 438 -18.50 -12.72 30.23
N ASP A 439 -19.67 -13.30 30.48
CA ASP A 439 -20.32 -14.23 29.56
C ASP A 439 -21.85 -14.14 29.72
N ALA A 440 -22.44 -13.15 29.04
CA ALA A 440 -23.87 -12.87 29.10
C ALA A 440 -24.54 -13.35 27.80
N ILE A 441 -25.66 -14.06 27.93
CA ILE A 441 -26.30 -14.75 26.81
C ILE A 441 -27.80 -14.41 26.79
N SER A 442 -28.37 -14.19 25.60
CA SER A 442 -29.81 -13.99 25.45
C SER A 442 -30.59 -15.30 25.55
N ASP A 443 -31.91 -15.20 25.64
CA ASP A 443 -32.77 -16.35 25.34
C ASP A 443 -32.45 -16.92 23.95
N THR A 444 -32.51 -18.25 23.82
CA THR A 444 -32.29 -18.95 22.55
C THR A 444 -33.56 -18.89 21.70
N THR A 445 -33.38 -18.81 20.38
CA THR A 445 -34.50 -18.89 19.44
C THR A 445 -34.57 -20.28 18.81
N VAL A 446 -35.69 -20.98 19.02
CA VAL A 446 -35.92 -22.37 18.56
C VAL A 446 -37.24 -22.52 17.82
N GLY A 447 -37.37 -23.56 17.01
CA GLY A 447 -38.55 -23.78 16.15
C GLY A 447 -38.72 -22.68 15.10
N THR A 448 -39.98 -22.40 14.77
CA THR A 448 -40.38 -21.36 13.81
C THR A 448 -41.02 -20.20 14.53
N THR A 449 -40.44 -19.02 14.42
CA THR A 449 -40.87 -17.81 15.15
C THR A 449 -40.96 -16.61 14.20
N PRO A 450 -41.96 -15.73 14.37
CA PRO A 450 -41.93 -14.41 13.73
C PRO A 450 -40.83 -13.54 14.36
N TRP A 451 -40.55 -12.38 13.75
CA TRP A 451 -39.63 -11.40 14.33
C TRP A 451 -40.03 -11.03 15.76
N HIS A 452 -39.09 -11.14 16.69
CA HIS A 452 -39.25 -10.76 18.09
C HIS A 452 -37.92 -10.25 18.65
N ALA A 453 -37.98 -9.48 19.73
CA ALA A 453 -36.80 -8.91 20.34
C ALA A 453 -36.16 -9.89 21.33
N VAL A 454 -34.83 -9.97 21.30
CA VAL A 454 -33.99 -10.62 22.32
C VAL A 454 -33.13 -9.58 23.00
N ARG A 455 -32.85 -9.78 24.29
CA ARG A 455 -32.09 -8.83 25.11
C ARG A 455 -31.02 -9.52 25.94
N VAL A 456 -29.90 -8.84 26.11
CA VAL A 456 -28.81 -9.24 27.01
C VAL A 456 -28.45 -8.06 27.89
N TYR A 457 -28.32 -8.29 29.20
CA TYR A 457 -27.85 -7.29 30.15
C TYR A 457 -26.51 -7.75 30.72
N PHE A 458 -25.56 -6.83 30.82
CA PHE A 458 -24.24 -7.13 31.36
C PHE A 458 -23.58 -5.89 31.96
N SER A 459 -22.54 -6.09 32.79
CA SER A 459 -21.74 -5.02 33.36
C SER A 459 -20.27 -5.28 33.10
N THR A 460 -19.54 -4.24 32.69
CA THR A 460 -18.11 -4.33 32.39
C THR A 460 -17.28 -4.28 33.67
N GLY A 461 -16.18 -5.02 33.71
CA GLY A 461 -15.21 -4.92 34.79
C GLY A 461 -14.28 -3.70 34.64
N ARG A 462 -13.42 -3.47 35.64
CA ARG A 462 -12.46 -2.34 35.64
C ARG A 462 -11.48 -2.35 34.45
N ASN A 463 -11.21 -3.50 33.88
CA ASN A 463 -10.25 -3.67 32.78
C ASN A 463 -10.92 -4.00 31.44
N THR A 464 -12.26 -4.00 31.38
CA THR A 464 -13.02 -4.34 30.17
C THR A 464 -13.26 -3.05 29.38
N ASN A 465 -12.51 -2.87 28.30
CA ASN A 465 -12.62 -1.72 27.38
C ASN A 465 -13.20 -2.10 25.99
N ALA A 466 -13.42 -3.39 25.74
CA ALA A 466 -14.14 -3.91 24.59
C ALA A 466 -14.80 -5.23 24.95
N VAL A 467 -15.93 -5.53 24.31
CA VAL A 467 -16.61 -6.83 24.37
C VAL A 467 -16.71 -7.44 22.99
N ARG A 468 -16.75 -8.78 22.94
CA ARG A 468 -17.12 -9.52 21.74
C ARG A 468 -18.62 -9.79 21.79
N LEU A 469 -19.36 -9.18 20.88
CA LEU A 469 -20.76 -9.50 20.61
C LEU A 469 -20.81 -10.53 19.49
N SER A 470 -21.34 -11.71 19.75
CA SER A 470 -21.39 -12.80 18.77
C SER A 470 -22.78 -13.41 18.70
N LEU A 471 -23.14 -13.87 17.51
CA LEU A 471 -24.17 -14.90 17.42
C LEU A 471 -23.52 -16.22 17.81
N TRP A 472 -24.13 -16.92 18.76
CA TRP A 472 -23.57 -18.12 19.35
C TRP A 472 -24.62 -19.22 19.42
N ARG A 473 -24.20 -20.45 19.17
CA ARG A 473 -24.99 -21.65 19.39
C ARG A 473 -24.15 -22.63 20.22
N PRO A 474 -24.54 -22.96 21.47
CA PRO A 474 -23.84 -23.94 22.27
C PRO A 474 -24.00 -25.37 21.74
N LEU A 475 -23.15 -26.28 22.18
CA LEU A 475 -23.37 -27.72 22.02
C LEU A 475 -24.68 -28.15 22.70
N GLY A 476 -25.56 -28.80 21.94
CA GLY A 476 -26.79 -29.40 22.44
C GLY A 476 -26.48 -30.58 23.33
N ARG A 477 -27.13 -30.63 24.49
CA ARG A 477 -26.95 -31.70 25.49
C ARG A 477 -28.21 -32.54 25.71
N VAL A 478 -29.34 -32.10 25.18
CA VAL A 478 -30.64 -32.74 25.31
C VAL A 478 -31.21 -32.96 23.90
N PHE A 479 -31.95 -34.05 23.70
CA PHE A 479 -32.42 -34.47 22.38
C PHE A 479 -33.66 -33.65 21.95
N PRO A 480 -33.74 -33.18 20.69
CA PRO A 480 -32.78 -33.37 19.59
C PRO A 480 -31.56 -32.44 19.66
N THR A 481 -30.37 -33.01 19.51
CA THR A 481 -29.10 -32.30 19.71
C THR A 481 -28.57 -31.61 18.46
N GLU A 482 -28.97 -32.07 17.29
CA GLU A 482 -28.54 -31.57 15.99
C GLU A 482 -29.42 -30.42 15.52
N ILE A 483 -28.79 -29.41 14.91
CA ILE A 483 -29.48 -28.22 14.41
C ILE A 483 -29.61 -28.25 12.88
N THR A 484 -30.80 -27.91 12.41
CA THR A 484 -31.13 -27.58 11.02
C THR A 484 -32.06 -26.36 11.04
N GLY A 485 -32.34 -25.77 9.87
CA GLY A 485 -33.22 -24.61 9.74
C GLY A 485 -32.47 -23.30 9.50
N SER A 486 -33.19 -22.20 9.62
CA SER A 486 -32.71 -20.86 9.27
C SER A 486 -32.95 -19.89 10.41
N PHE A 487 -32.01 -18.97 10.62
CA PHE A 487 -32.06 -17.93 11.64
C PHE A 487 -31.75 -16.58 11.00
N TRP A 488 -32.50 -15.55 11.38
CA TRP A 488 -32.26 -14.18 10.93
C TRP A 488 -32.03 -13.25 12.11
N LEU A 489 -31.15 -12.28 11.91
CA LEU A 489 -30.78 -11.26 12.88
C LEU A 489 -30.81 -9.89 12.19
N ASP A 490 -31.38 -8.91 12.87
CA ASP A 490 -31.47 -7.54 12.38
C ASP A 490 -31.55 -6.55 13.56
N ARG A 491 -31.22 -5.28 13.29
CA ARG A 491 -31.28 -4.15 14.21
C ARG A 491 -30.62 -4.46 15.55
N VAL A 492 -29.35 -4.84 15.48
CA VAL A 492 -28.52 -5.12 16.64
C VAL A 492 -28.05 -3.81 17.25
N SER A 493 -28.35 -3.62 18.53
CA SER A 493 -27.98 -2.41 19.26
C SER A 493 -27.32 -2.73 20.59
N LEU A 494 -26.36 -1.91 20.99
CA LEU A 494 -25.71 -1.96 22.30
C LEU A 494 -25.70 -0.56 22.90
N GLU A 495 -26.36 -0.41 24.06
CA GLU A 495 -26.56 0.88 24.73
C GLU A 495 -26.00 0.85 26.15
N CYS A 496 -25.37 1.96 26.57
CA CYS A 496 -24.97 2.18 27.97
C CYS A 496 -26.18 2.62 28.81
N LEU A 497 -26.39 1.97 29.96
CA LEU A 497 -27.51 2.23 30.87
C LEU A 497 -27.17 3.28 31.94
N ASP A 498 -25.89 3.48 32.24
CA ASP A 498 -25.41 4.36 33.31
C ASP A 498 -25.15 5.80 32.79
N ARG A 499 -26.16 6.41 32.16
CA ARG A 499 -26.05 7.76 31.58
C ARG A 499 -25.89 8.87 32.62
#